data_AF-A0A6G0MBR4-F1
#
_entry.id   AF-A0A6G0MBR4-F1
#
_cell.length_a   1.000
_cell.length_b   1.000
_cell.length_c   1.000
_cell.angle_alpha   90.00
_cell.angle_beta   90.00
_cell.angle_gamma   90.00
#
_symmetry.space_group_name_H-M   'P 1'
#
loop_
_entity.id
_entity.type
_entity.pdbx_description
1 polymer ?
#
loop_
_entity_poly.entity_id
_entity_poly.type
_entity_poly.pdbx_seq_one_letter_code
_entity_poly.pdbx_strand_id
1 'polypeptide(L)'
;MREEDKNFAYLIKMMRKKYGRRDNIFRIQQRLAARVQQPGERLGDFATSLTSIGFGKRVPAESYVEGFINGINNETTATQVRTYEPTTLDEAV
;
A
#
# COMPACT_ATOMS: atom_id res chain seq x y z
N MET A 1 11.75 -28.06 -20.22
CA MET A 1 10.63 -27.08 -20.27
C MET A 1 9.61 -27.65 -21.23
N ARG A 2 8.38 -27.88 -20.78
CA ARG A 2 7.34 -28.47 -21.64
C ARG A 2 6.74 -27.37 -22.52
N GLU A 3 6.18 -27.73 -23.67
CA GLU A 3 5.51 -26.77 -24.58
C GLU A 3 4.42 -25.96 -23.84
N GLU A 4 3.64 -26.62 -22.98
CA GLU A 4 2.62 -26.03 -22.12
C GLU A 4 3.14 -24.97 -21.12
N ASP A 5 4.44 -24.97 -20.82
CA ASP A 5 5.09 -23.99 -19.93
C ASP A 5 5.59 -22.76 -20.72
N LYS A 6 5.54 -22.74 -22.06
CA LYS A 6 5.99 -21.61 -22.91
C LYS A 6 4.89 -20.54 -23.09
N ASN A 7 4.25 -20.14 -22.00
CA ASN A 7 3.19 -19.13 -22.03
C ASN A 7 3.45 -17.97 -21.06
N PHE A 8 2.74 -16.86 -21.30
CA PHE A 8 2.87 -15.64 -20.52
C PHE A 8 2.55 -15.87 -19.02
N ALA A 9 1.60 -16.76 -18.72
CA ALA A 9 1.25 -17.08 -17.33
C ALA A 9 2.42 -17.78 -16.59
N TYR A 10 3.14 -18.67 -17.27
CA TYR A 10 4.33 -19.32 -16.73
C TYR A 10 5.47 -18.32 -16.52
N LEU A 11 5.69 -17.42 -17.48
CA LEU A 11 6.67 -16.33 -17.34
C LEU A 11 6.34 -15.44 -16.13
N ILE A 12 5.09 -14.99 -16.00
CA ILE A 12 4.61 -14.19 -14.85
C ILE A 12 4.82 -14.95 -13.55
N LYS A 13 4.49 -16.25 -13.49
CA LYS A 13 4.71 -17.09 -12.31
C LYS A 13 6.19 -17.15 -11.93
N MET A 14 7.09 -17.32 -12.91
CA MET A 14 8.53 -17.35 -12.67
C MET A 14 9.08 -16.00 -12.23
N MET A 15 8.61 -14.90 -12.83
CA MET A 15 8.96 -13.54 -12.44
C MET A 15 8.51 -13.25 -11.00
N ARG A 16 7.27 -13.61 -10.64
CA ARG A 16 6.76 -13.47 -9.27
C ARG A 16 7.52 -14.35 -8.28
N LYS A 17 7.95 -15.55 -8.69
CA LYS A 17 8.74 -16.45 -7.84
C LYS A 17 10.16 -15.91 -7.59
N LYS A 18 10.80 -15.34 -8.60
CA LYS A 18 12.20 -14.86 -8.54
C LYS A 18 12.35 -13.45 -7.97
N TYR A 19 11.42 -12.56 -8.31
CA TYR A 19 11.50 -11.13 -8.00
C TYR A 19 10.35 -10.62 -7.13
N GLY A 20 9.28 -11.41 -6.97
CA GLY A 20 8.16 -11.01 -6.12
C GLY A 20 8.52 -11.06 -4.64
N ARG A 21 8.15 -10.01 -3.90
CA ARG A 21 8.28 -10.01 -2.44
C ARG A 21 7.31 -11.05 -1.82
N ARG A 22 7.86 -11.93 -0.99
CA ARG A 22 7.10 -12.85 -0.13
C ARG A 22 6.57 -12.12 1.10
N ASP A 23 5.92 -10.98 0.89
CA ASP A 23 5.22 -10.28 1.96
C ASP A 23 3.86 -10.96 2.15
N ASN A 24 3.66 -11.48 3.37
CA ASN A 24 2.35 -11.87 3.89
C ASN A 24 1.61 -10.60 4.34
N ILE A 25 0.28 -10.66 4.41
CA ILE A 25 -0.62 -9.59 4.83
C ILE A 25 -0.11 -8.87 6.09
N PHE A 26 0.33 -9.62 7.09
CA PHE A 26 0.90 -9.07 8.33
C PHE A 26 2.11 -8.14 8.09
N ARG A 27 3.05 -8.53 7.21
CA ARG A 27 4.21 -7.68 6.88
C ARG A 27 3.80 -6.44 6.11
N ILE A 28 2.75 -6.53 5.30
CA ILE A 28 2.20 -5.37 4.58
C ILE A 28 1.61 -4.39 5.59
N GLN A 29 0.81 -4.85 6.55
CA GLN A 29 0.26 -4.03 7.61
C GLN A 29 1.35 -3.35 8.45
N GLN A 30 2.40 -4.09 8.84
CA GLN A 30 3.55 -3.50 9.54
C GLN A 30 4.23 -2.39 8.72
N ARG A 31 4.40 -2.59 7.42
CA ARG A 31 5.01 -1.60 6.53
C ARG A 31 4.10 -0.37 6.33
N LEU A 32 2.79 -0.56 6.26
CA LEU A 32 1.82 0.54 6.22
C LEU A 32 1.87 1.35 7.53
N ALA A 33 1.85 0.69 8.69
CA ALA A 33 1.92 1.35 9.98
C ALA A 33 3.26 2.06 10.24
N ALA A 34 4.37 1.53 9.73
CA ALA A 34 5.69 2.13 9.87
C ALA A 34 5.93 3.32 8.92
N ARG A 35 5.06 3.53 7.92
CA ARG A 35 5.25 4.55 6.89
C ARG A 35 4.62 5.87 7.33
N VAL A 36 5.48 6.83 7.68
CA VAL A 36 5.10 8.19 8.08
C VAL A 36 5.44 9.22 7.01
N GLN A 37 4.60 10.23 6.80
CA GLN A 37 4.76 11.32 5.84
C GLN A 37 6.09 12.06 6.08
N GLN A 38 6.93 12.15 5.06
CA GLN A 38 8.23 12.81 5.16
C GLN A 38 8.07 14.35 5.16
N PRO A 39 9.01 15.10 5.77
CA PRO A 39 9.01 16.56 5.67
C PRO A 39 9.00 17.03 4.21
N GLY A 40 8.04 17.86 3.83
CA GLY A 40 7.87 18.36 2.46
C GLY A 40 7.18 17.39 1.48
N GLU A 41 6.85 16.17 1.92
CA GLU A 41 6.07 15.23 1.11
C GLU A 41 4.60 15.67 1.03
N ARG A 42 4.03 15.73 -0.18
CA ARG A 42 2.62 16.04 -0.37
C ARG A 42 1.76 14.84 0.04
N LEU A 43 0.53 15.09 0.48
CA LEU A 43 -0.40 14.02 0.89
C LEU A 43 -0.66 13.00 -0.23
N GLY A 44 -0.82 13.46 -1.48
CA GLY A 44 -0.97 12.56 -2.62
C GLY A 44 0.26 11.68 -2.89
N ASP A 45 1.48 12.22 -2.71
CA ASP A 45 2.72 11.45 -2.85
C ASP A 45 2.85 10.41 -1.73
N PHE A 46 2.49 10.81 -0.50
CA PHE A 46 2.43 9.92 0.66
C PHE A 46 1.44 8.77 0.44
N ALA A 47 0.21 9.06 0.00
CA ALA A 47 -0.79 8.06 -0.35
C ALA A 47 -0.32 7.12 -1.47
N THR A 48 0.33 7.66 -2.51
CA THR A 48 0.94 6.86 -3.59
C THR A 48 2.03 5.92 -3.05
N SER A 49 2.79 6.36 -2.05
CA SER A 49 3.77 5.49 -1.41
C SER A 49 3.13 4.36 -0.59
N LEU A 50 1.98 4.60 0.04
CA LEU A 50 1.22 3.57 0.77
C LEU A 50 0.62 2.53 -0.18
N THR A 51 0.02 2.94 -1.31
CA THR A 51 -0.49 2.00 -2.31
C THR A 51 0.62 1.13 -2.91
N SER A 52 1.82 1.69 -3.06
CA SER A 52 3.01 0.95 -3.51
C SER A 52 3.45 -0.15 -2.53
N ILE A 53 3.13 -0.03 -1.23
CA ILE A 53 3.46 -1.05 -0.22
C ILE A 53 2.62 -2.33 -0.42
N GLY A 54 1.33 -2.18 -0.71
CA GLY A 54 0.40 -3.29 -0.91
C GLY A 54 0.20 -3.73 -2.36
N PHE A 55 0.95 -3.15 -3.31
CA PHE A 55 0.83 -3.47 -4.73
C PHE A 55 0.90 -4.98 -5.02
N GLY A 56 -0.02 -5.47 -5.84
CA GLY A 56 -0.10 -6.89 -6.24
C GLY A 56 -0.60 -7.83 -5.13
N LYS A 57 -1.19 -7.29 -4.06
CA LYS A 57 -1.75 -8.01 -2.92
C LYS A 57 -3.18 -7.53 -2.66
N ARG A 58 -4.01 -8.40 -2.09
CA ARG A 58 -5.34 -8.01 -1.60
C ARG A 58 -5.18 -7.48 -0.19
N VAL A 59 -5.17 -6.17 -0.05
CA VAL A 59 -5.08 -5.45 1.22
C VAL A 59 -6.39 -4.69 1.40
N PRO A 60 -7.04 -4.76 2.57
CA PRO A 60 -8.26 -3.99 2.85
C PRO A 60 -8.05 -2.49 2.70
N ALA A 61 -9.08 -1.76 2.26
CA ALA A 61 -9.00 -0.31 2.07
C ALA A 61 -8.73 0.41 3.41
N GLU A 62 -9.32 -0.10 4.47
CA GLU A 62 -9.21 0.36 5.85
C GLU A 62 -7.76 0.36 6.32
N SER A 63 -6.96 -0.65 5.93
CA SER A 63 -5.54 -0.70 6.27
C SER A 63 -4.74 0.45 5.65
N TYR A 64 -5.13 0.94 4.47
CA TYR A 64 -4.49 2.10 3.86
C TYR A 64 -4.96 3.40 4.51
N VAL A 65 -6.25 3.53 4.81
CA VAL A 65 -6.81 4.69 5.51
C VAL A 65 -6.17 4.85 6.90
N GLU A 66 -6.09 3.78 7.68
CA GLU A 66 -5.44 3.79 8.99
C GLU A 66 -3.95 4.14 8.88
N GLY A 67 -3.23 3.54 7.92
CA GLY A 67 -1.82 3.85 7.69
C GLY A 67 -1.59 5.30 7.26
N PHE A 68 -2.50 5.85 6.46
CA PHE A 68 -2.46 7.24 6.02
C PHE A 68 -2.71 8.18 7.20
N ILE A 69 -3.84 8.04 7.89
CA ILE A 69 -4.22 8.89 9.01
C ILE A 69 -3.15 8.87 10.12
N ASN A 70 -2.63 7.69 10.46
CA ASN A 70 -1.63 7.54 11.52
C ASN A 70 -0.23 7.99 11.10
N GLY A 71 0.04 8.04 9.79
CA GLY A 71 1.32 8.46 9.24
C GLY A 71 1.40 9.94 8.85
N ILE A 72 0.29 10.68 8.79
CA ILE A 72 0.29 12.13 8.54
C ILE A 72 1.13 12.83 9.63
N ASN A 73 2.04 13.71 9.21
CA ASN A 73 2.93 14.42 10.13
C ASN A 73 2.30 15.68 10.74
N ASN A 74 1.19 16.17 10.19
CA ASN A 74 0.41 17.30 10.70
C ASN A 74 -0.82 16.81 11.48
N GLU A 75 -0.80 16.96 12.80
CA GLU A 75 -1.86 16.47 13.67
C GLU A 75 -3.23 17.13 13.44
N THR A 76 -3.25 18.42 13.05
CA THR A 76 -4.50 19.10 12.68
C THR A 76 -5.12 18.49 11.44
N THR A 77 -4.32 18.24 10.40
CA THR A 77 -4.78 17.56 9.18
C THR A 77 -5.23 16.14 9.47
N ALA A 78 -4.46 15.37 10.26
CA ALA A 78 -4.83 14.01 10.65
C ALA A 78 -6.18 13.98 11.39
N THR A 79 -6.43 14.97 12.26
CA THR A 79 -7.69 15.09 12.99
C THR A 79 -8.86 15.42 12.06
N GLN A 80 -8.68 16.37 11.12
CA GLN A 80 -9.68 16.69 10.11
C GLN A 80 -10.06 15.45 9.29
N VAL A 81 -9.06 14.74 8.75
CA VAL A 81 -9.29 13.52 7.96
C VAL A 81 -10.03 12.46 8.78
N ARG A 82 -9.70 12.27 10.07
CA ARG A 82 -10.47 11.36 10.96
C ARG A 82 -11.93 11.75 11.09
N THR A 83 -12.22 13.05 11.21
CA THR A 83 -13.60 13.56 11.36
C THR A 83 -14.46 13.30 10.12
N TYR A 84 -13.85 13.26 8.94
CA TYR A 84 -14.57 12.94 7.69
C TYR A 84 -14.86 11.45 7.52
N GLU A 85 -14.31 10.58 8.36
CA GLU A 85 -14.50 9.11 8.34
C GLU A 85 -14.36 8.48 6.92
N PRO A 86 -13.23 8.72 6.21
CA PRO A 86 -13.04 8.17 4.88
C PRO A 86 -13.00 6.65 4.91
N THR A 87 -13.62 6.02 3.93
CA THR A 87 -13.65 4.57 3.75
C THR A 87 -12.61 4.09 2.74
N THR A 88 -12.09 5.02 1.93
CA THR A 88 -11.05 4.76 0.94
C THR A 88 -9.88 5.73 1.10
N LEU A 89 -8.71 5.32 0.57
CA LEU A 89 -7.54 6.20 0.56
C LEU A 89 -7.74 7.42 -0.34
N ASP A 90 -8.54 7.30 -1.39
CA ASP A 90 -8.85 8.40 -2.32
C ASP A 90 -9.71 9.49 -1.64
N GLU A 91 -10.67 9.08 -0.80
CA GLU A 91 -11.47 10.00 0.03
C GLU A 91 -10.64 10.72 1.11
N ALA A 92 -9.52 10.12 1.53
CA ALA A 92 -8.70 10.65 2.63
C ALA A 92 -7.68 11.72 2.19
N VAL A 93 -7.36 11.82 0.89
CA VAL A 93 -6.30 12.67 0.32
C VAL A 93 -6.83 14.04 -0.10
#